data_AF-A0A847G237-F1
#
_entry.id   AF-A0A847G237-F1
#
_cell.length_a   1.000
_cell.length_b   1.000
_cell.length_c   1.000
_cell.angle_alpha   90.00
_cell.angle_beta   90.00
_cell.angle_gamma   90.00
#
_symmetry.space_group_name_H-M   'P 1'
#
loop_
_entity.id
_entity.type
_entity.pdbx_description
1 polymer ?
#
loop_
_entity_poly.entity_id
_entity_poly.type
_entity_poly.pdbx_seq_one_letter_code
_entity_poly.pdbx_strand_id
1 'polypeptide(L)' 'MLRIPPIPVPDHESSSSARAHQGRLTKPAGSLGRLEELSIQIAAIQGTG' A
#
# COMPACT_ATOMS: atom_id res chain seq x y z
N MET A 1 -15.80 -16.51 -27.21
CA MET A 1 -14.46 -16.27 -26.62
C MET A 1 -14.64 -15.45 -25.35
N LEU A 2 -13.97 -15.80 -24.25
CA LEU A 2 -14.04 -15.03 -23.01
C LEU A 2 -13.07 -13.84 -23.09
N ARG A 3 -13.54 -12.62 -22.79
CA ARG A 3 -12.67 -11.43 -22.67
C ARG A 3 -12.31 -11.23 -21.21
N ILE A 4 -11.03 -11.37 -20.85
CA ILE A 4 -10.53 -11.15 -19.50
C ILE A 4 -9.87 -9.77 -19.46
N PRO A 5 -10.33 -8.84 -18.59
CA PRO A 5 -9.66 -7.55 -18.43
C PRO A 5 -8.29 -7.73 -17.78
N PRO A 6 -7.32 -6.83 -18.06
CA PRO A 6 -6.03 -6.88 -17.39
C PRO A 6 -6.20 -6.65 -15.89
N ILE A 7 -5.35 -7.29 -15.09
CA ILE A 7 -5.26 -7.03 -13.66
C ILE A 7 -4.60 -5.66 -13.49
N PRO A 8 -5.24 -4.69 -12.79
CA PRO A 8 -4.62 -3.40 -12.52
C PRO A 8 -3.32 -3.54 -11.74
N VAL A 9 -2.36 -2.66 -12.02
CA VAL A 9 -1.15 -2.55 -11.20
C VAL A 9 -1.48 -1.83 -9.89
N PRO A 10 -0.83 -2.17 -8.77
CA PRO A 10 -1.02 -1.44 -7.51
C PRO A 10 -0.68 0.05 -7.65
N ASP A 11 -1.45 0.90 -6.98
CA ASP A 11 -1.29 2.34 -7.01
C ASP A 11 -0.07 2.79 -6.19
N HIS A 12 0.87 3.43 -6.89
CA HIS A 12 2.10 3.93 -6.31
C HIS A 12 1.86 5.12 -5.36
N GLU A 13 0.88 5.99 -5.65
CA GLU A 13 0.59 7.16 -4.82
C GLU A 13 0.01 6.74 -3.47
N SER A 14 -0.95 5.81 -3.47
CA SER A 14 -1.48 5.22 -2.23
C SER A 14 -0.40 4.52 -1.41
N SER A 15 0.51 3.79 -2.05
CA SER A 15 1.64 3.15 -1.35
C SER A 15 2.58 4.19 -0.70
N SER A 16 2.83 5.31 -1.39
CA SER A 16 3.70 6.39 -0.92
C SER A 16 3.06 7.16 0.25
N SER A 17 1.75 7.43 0.15
CA SER A 17 0.97 8.06 1.22
C SER A 17 0.93 7.17 2.47
N ALA A 18 0.71 5.87 2.30
CA ALA A 18 0.73 4.90 3.40
C ALA A 18 2.10 4.82 4.07
N ARG A 19 3.19 4.81 3.30
CA ARG A 19 4.55 4.84 3.84
C ARG A 19 4.81 6.11 4.66
N ALA A 20 4.40 7.26 4.13
CA ALA A 20 4.52 8.53 4.84
C ALA A 20 3.68 8.53 6.13
N HIS A 21 2.48 7.94 6.11
CA HIS A 21 1.65 7.80 7.30
C HIS A 21 2.30 6.91 8.37
N GLN A 22 2.84 5.75 7.99
CA GLN A 22 3.55 4.84 8.91
C GLN A 22 4.72 5.53 9.62
N GLY A 23 5.41 6.45 8.94
CA GLY A 23 6.50 7.25 9.51
C GLY A 23 6.07 8.34 10.50
N ARG A 24 4.78 8.71 10.54
CA ARG A 24 4.23 9.75 11.45
C ARG A 24 3.51 9.19 12.68
N LEU A 25 3.36 7.87 12.77
CA LEU A 25 2.71 7.23 13.92
C LEU A 25 3.56 7.38 15.19
N THR A 26 2.91 7.40 16.36
CA THR A 26 3.59 7.45 17.68
C THR A 26 4.22 6.09 18.01
N LYS A 27 5.26 5.74 17.25
CA LYS A 27 6.06 4.52 17.37
C LYS A 27 7.46 4.78 16.82
N PRO A 28 8.50 4.05 17.26
CA PRO A 28 9.76 4.04 16.53
C PRO A 28 9.55 3.58 15.08
N ALA A 29 10.28 4.17 14.14
CA ALA A 29 10.21 3.75 12.74
C ALA A 29 10.55 2.26 12.60
N GLY A 30 9.76 1.50 11.84
CA GLY A 30 9.95 0.07 11.63
C GLY A 30 9.54 -0.83 12.81
N SER A 31 9.06 -0.28 13.94
CA SER A 31 8.76 -1.10 15.13
C SER A 31 7.60 -2.08 14.92
N LEU A 32 6.76 -1.92 13.90
CA LEU A 32 5.71 -2.88 13.57
C LEU A 32 6.15 -3.89 12.49
N GLY A 33 7.38 -3.76 11.96
CA GLY A 33 7.97 -4.67 10.99
C GLY A 33 7.04 -4.98 9.81
N ARG A 34 6.70 -6.26 9.65
CA ARG A 34 5.84 -6.77 8.57
C ARG A 34 4.46 -6.10 8.50
N LEU A 35 3.93 -5.58 9.61
CA LEU A 35 2.65 -4.87 9.58
C LEU A 35 2.73 -3.53 8.84
N GLU A 36 3.88 -2.85 8.86
CA GLU A 36 4.08 -1.62 8.09
C GLU A 36 4.11 -1.93 6.59
N GLU A 37 4.83 -2.98 6.21
CA GLU A 37 4.93 -3.47 4.82
C GLU A 37 3.56 -3.89 4.28
N LEU A 38 2.80 -4.67 5.06
CA LEU A 38 1.48 -5.13 4.67
C LEU A 38 0.49 -3.96 4.54
N SER A 39 0.55 -2.98 5.45
CA SER A 39 -0.28 -1.77 5.37
C SER A 39 -0.01 -0.97 4.10
N ILE A 40 1.25 -0.82 3.69
CA ILE A 40 1.63 -0.14 2.45
C ILE A 40 1.14 -0.92 1.23
N GLN A 41 1.27 -2.25 1.23
CA GLN A 41 0.82 -3.11 0.13
C GLN A 41 -0.70 -3.05 -0.05
N ILE A 42 -1.46 -3.14 1.05
CA ILE A 42 -2.92 -3.06 1.01
C ILE A 42 -3.38 -1.70 0.48
N ALA A 43 -2.73 -0.60 0.91
CA ALA A 43 -3.05 0.73 0.39
C ALA A 43 -2.84 0.81 -1.13
N ALA A 44 -1.76 0.22 -1.66
CA ALA A 44 -1.51 0.17 -3.09
C ALA A 44 -2.59 -0.64 -3.86
N ILE A 45 -3.07 -1.74 -3.28
CA ILE A 45 -4.11 -2.58 -3.89
C ILE A 45 -5.50 -1.90 -3.83
N GLN A 46 -5.77 -1.14 -2.77
CA GLN A 46 -7.05 -0.44 -2.58
C GLN A 46 -7.12 0.93 -3.25
N GLY A 47 -5.97 1.52 -3.59
CA GLY A 47 -5.89 2.81 -4.27
C GLY A 47 -6.69 2.79 -5.58
N THR A 48 -7.49 3.81 -5.80
CA THR A 48 -8.34 3.96 -7.00
C THR A 48 -7.63 4.74 -8.11
N GLY A 49 -6.29 4.80 -8.09
CA GLY A 49 -5.48 5.44 -9.12
C GLY A 49 -5.58 4.76 -10.48
#